data_AF-F3L3P0-F1
#
_entry.id   AF-F3L3P0-F1
#
_cell.length_a   1.000
_cell.length_b   1.000
_cell.length_c   1.000
_cell.angle_alpha   90.00
_cell.angle_beta   90.00
_cell.angle_gamma   90.00
#
_symmetry.space_group_name_H-M   'P 1'
#
loop_
_entity.id
_entity.type
_entity.pdbx_description
1 polymer ?
#
loop_
_entity_poly.entity_id
_entity_poly.type
_entity_poly.pdbx_seq_one_letter_code
_entity_poly.pdbx_strand_id
1 'polypeptide(L)'
;MAALNFDTLEYVKQLTDAGVERQVAEIHAITMGRAMGMYVDNLVTKGYLDATLDARFAEQDLRIEKRFAEQDAKFEKRFAEQDAKLEKRFAEQDAKFEKRFAEQDAKFEKRFNALEDRIAPLELAIQSIQATLRFQSGLLLILVAGLLVPPVLNLINSIN
;
A
#
# COMPACT_ATOMS: atom_id res chain seq x y z
N MET A 1 41.74 37.95 6.14
CA MET A 1 42.19 39.21 6.74
C MET A 1 43.68 39.30 6.50
N ALA A 2 44.17 40.37 5.89
CA ALA A 2 45.60 40.58 5.78
C ALA A 2 46.15 40.66 7.20
N ALA A 3 47.05 39.75 7.57
CA ALA A 3 47.84 39.93 8.76
C ALA A 3 48.60 41.24 8.55
N LEU A 4 48.16 42.30 9.24
CA LEU A 4 48.96 43.50 9.44
C LEU A 4 50.17 43.04 10.25
N ASN A 5 51.17 42.50 9.56
CA ASN A 5 52.42 42.12 10.15
C ASN A 5 53.09 43.43 10.55
N PHE A 6 52.96 43.78 11.82
CA PHE A 6 53.65 44.92 12.40
C PHE A 6 55.16 44.63 12.30
N ASP A 7 55.81 45.23 11.31
CA ASP A 7 57.24 45.08 11.10
C ASP A 7 57.99 45.96 12.11
N THR A 8 58.45 45.30 13.18
CA THR A 8 59.21 45.95 14.25
C THR A 8 60.51 46.57 13.72
N LEU A 9 61.15 46.01 12.70
CA LEU A 9 62.41 46.54 12.16
C LEU A 9 62.20 47.80 11.35
N GLU A 10 61.16 47.82 10.51
CA GLU A 10 60.79 49.01 9.74
C GLU A 10 60.37 50.16 10.68
N TYR A 11 59.61 49.84 11.73
CA TYR A 11 59.18 50.81 12.74
C TYR A 11 60.35 51.40 13.55
N VAL A 12 61.33 50.57 13.95
CA VAL A 12 62.55 51.04 14.60
C VAL A 12 63.33 51.99 13.70
N LYS A 13 63.45 51.66 12.41
CA LYS A 13 64.14 52.50 11.43
C LYS A 13 63.48 53.88 11.31
N GLN A 14 62.15 53.92 11.18
CA GLN A 14 61.40 55.18 11.11
C GLN A 14 61.56 56.06 12.36
N LEU A 15 61.54 55.46 13.55
CA LEU A 15 61.76 56.19 14.81
C LEU A 15 63.20 56.73 14.91
N THR A 16 64.17 55.95 14.47
CA THR A 16 65.59 56.36 14.47
C THR A 16 65.82 57.50 13.47
N ASP A 17 65.22 57.42 12.27
CA ASP A 17 65.28 58.47 11.24
C ASP A 17 64.58 59.77 11.70
N ALA A 18 63.60 59.67 12.60
CA ALA A 18 62.92 60.80 13.25
C ALA A 18 63.71 61.40 14.45
N GLY A 19 64.90 60.88 14.75
CA GLY A 19 65.78 61.40 15.81
C GLY A 19 65.57 60.77 17.19
N VAL A 20 64.80 59.68 17.29
CA VAL A 20 64.68 58.88 18.53
C VAL A 20 65.93 58.02 18.71
N GLU A 21 66.46 57.95 19.92
CA GLU A 21 67.59 57.06 20.24
C GLU A 21 67.23 55.60 19.91
N ARG A 22 68.15 54.88 19.26
CA ARG A 22 67.91 53.53 18.75
C ARG A 22 67.39 52.56 19.80
N GLN A 23 67.94 52.58 21.02
CA GLN A 23 67.47 51.72 22.11
C GLN A 23 66.01 52.03 22.50
N VAL A 24 65.65 53.31 22.55
CA VAL A 24 64.27 53.75 22.84
C VAL A 24 63.33 53.36 21.70
N ALA A 25 63.78 53.49 20.45
CA ALA A 25 63.03 53.05 19.27
C ALA A 25 62.77 51.52 19.29
N GLU A 26 63.76 50.71 19.66
CA GLU A 26 63.64 49.25 19.79
C GLU A 26 62.67 48.86 20.91
N ILE A 27 62.78 49.48 22.09
CA ILE A 27 61.87 49.23 23.21
C ILE A 27 60.43 49.63 22.85
N HIS A 28 60.26 50.77 22.16
CA HIS A 28 58.95 51.25 21.73
C HIS A 28 58.33 50.29 20.71
N ALA A 29 59.10 49.84 19.71
CA ALA A 29 58.65 48.86 18.72
C ALA A 29 58.21 47.54 19.36
N ILE A 30 58.98 47.01 20.30
CA ILE A 30 58.65 45.77 21.01
C ILE A 30 57.38 45.95 21.85
N THR A 31 57.25 47.09 22.54
CA THR A 31 56.08 47.40 23.37
C THR A 31 54.81 47.53 22.53
N MET A 32 54.89 48.24 21.39
CA MET A 32 53.76 48.39 20.46
C MET A 32 53.38 47.07 19.80
N GLY A 33 54.36 46.25 19.38
CA GLY A 33 54.09 44.92 18.84
C GLY A 33 53.38 44.01 19.85
N ARG A 34 53.80 44.07 21.12
CA ARG A 34 53.16 43.30 22.20
C ARG A 34 51.76 43.81 22.54
N ALA A 35 51.56 45.13 22.55
CA ALA A 35 50.24 45.74 22.74
C ALA A 35 49.29 45.37 21.59
N MET A 36 49.74 45.46 20.33
CA MET A 36 48.95 45.03 19.16
C MET A 36 48.57 43.54 19.24
N GLY A 37 49.50 42.67 19.67
CA GLY A 37 49.20 41.25 19.90
C GLY A 37 48.06 41.04 20.90
N MET A 38 48.06 41.78 22.02
CA MET A 38 46.95 41.73 22.99
C MET A 38 45.64 42.29 22.43
N TYR A 39 45.68 43.31 21.57
CA TYR A 39 44.47 43.86 20.94
C TYR A 39 43.88 42.89 19.91
N VAL A 40 44.69 42.20 19.10
CA VAL A 40 44.20 41.21 18.13
C VAL A 40 43.54 40.04 18.84
N ASP A 41 44.15 39.55 19.94
CA ASP A 41 43.58 38.45 20.74
C ASP A 41 42.27 38.86 21.44
N ASN A 42 42.12 40.15 21.80
CA ASN A 42 40.90 40.69 22.41
C ASN A 42 39.81 41.16 21.41
N LEU A 43 40.18 41.59 20.19
CA LEU A 43 39.25 42.12 19.18
C LEU A 43 38.26 41.05 18.70
N VAL A 44 38.76 39.83 18.54
CA VAL A 44 37.94 38.66 18.29
C VAL A 44 38.57 37.50 19.05
N THR A 45 38.22 37.36 20.34
CA THR A 45 38.64 36.19 21.09
C THR A 45 38.14 34.96 20.36
N LYS A 46 39.03 33.98 20.15
CA LYS A 46 38.71 32.73 19.45
C LYS A 46 37.45 32.07 20.03
N GLY A 47 37.24 32.18 21.34
CA GLY A 47 36.04 31.69 22.04
C GLY A 47 34.73 32.38 21.66
N TYR A 48 34.73 33.69 21.35
CA TYR A 48 33.53 34.38 20.87
C TYR A 48 33.13 33.92 19.46
N LEU A 49 34.11 33.72 18.58
CA LEU A 49 33.88 33.14 17.25
C LEU A 49 33.33 31.72 17.35
N ASP A 50 33.96 30.86 18.18
CA ASP A 50 33.52 29.49 18.41
C ASP A 50 32.08 29.45 18.91
N ALA A 51 31.77 30.20 19.97
CA ALA A 51 30.42 30.24 20.54
C ALA A 51 29.38 30.75 19.54
N THR A 52 29.73 31.74 18.72
CA THR A 52 28.81 32.28 17.69
C THR A 52 28.59 31.29 16.56
N LEU A 53 29.63 30.56 16.15
CA LEU A 53 29.54 29.53 15.11
C LEU A 53 28.75 28.33 15.60
N ASP A 54 29.03 27.83 16.80
CA ASP A 54 28.31 26.73 17.43
C ASP A 54 26.82 27.05 17.57
N ALA A 55 26.47 28.26 18.02
CA ALA A 55 25.09 28.70 18.11
C ALA A 55 24.39 28.68 16.74
N ARG A 56 25.08 29.13 15.68
CA ARG A 56 24.53 29.12 14.32
C ARG A 56 24.38 27.72 13.75
N PHE A 57 25.33 26.83 14.01
CA PHE A 57 25.22 25.43 13.58
C PHE A 57 24.09 24.71 14.31
N ALA A 58 23.96 24.91 15.62
CA ALA A 58 22.85 24.35 16.39
C ALA A 58 21.48 24.85 15.89
N GLU A 59 21.36 26.14 15.55
CA GLU A 59 20.13 26.67 14.95
C GLU A 59 19.86 26.06 13.57
N GLN A 60 20.89 25.86 12.75
CA GLN A 60 20.78 25.20 11.46
C GLN A 60 20.33 23.75 11.58
N ASP A 61 20.91 23.00 12.51
CA ASP A 61 20.56 21.60 12.77
C ASP A 61 19.10 21.47 13.19
N LEU A 62 18.64 22.31 14.13
CA LEU A 62 17.24 22.34 14.55
C LEU A 62 16.30 22.66 13.38
N ARG A 63 16.70 23.59 12.51
CA ARG A 63 15.91 23.95 11.32
C ARG A 63 15.84 22.79 10.32
N ILE A 64 16.94 22.07 10.14
CA ILE A 64 17.01 20.90 9.26
C ILE A 64 16.13 19.78 9.83
N GLU A 65 16.29 19.47 11.10
CA GLU A 65 15.51 18.43 11.80
C GLU A 65 14.01 18.71 11.73
N LYS A 66 13.60 19.96 11.98
CA LYS A 66 12.20 20.37 11.82
C LYS A 66 11.67 20.14 10.40
N ARG A 67 12.46 20.46 9.37
CA ARG A 67 12.06 20.25 7.97
C ARG A 67 11.95 18.77 7.61
N PHE A 68 12.83 17.93 8.14
CA PHE A 68 12.73 16.49 7.96
C PHE A 68 11.49 15.92 8.65
N ALA A 69 11.24 16.30 9.90
CA ALA A 69 10.03 15.88 10.62
C ALA A 69 8.73 16.31 9.90
N GLU A 70 8.68 17.52 9.35
CA GLU A 70 7.54 17.99 8.54
C GLU A 70 7.39 17.18 7.23
N GLN A 71 8.49 16.80 6.60
CA GLN A 71 8.46 15.97 5.39
C GLN A 71 7.98 14.56 5.71
N ASP A 72 8.49 13.93 6.77
CA ASP A 72 8.09 12.60 7.21
C ASP A 72 6.60 12.57 7.53
N ALA A 73 6.09 13.54 8.30
CA ALA A 73 4.67 13.66 8.59
C ALA A 73 3.81 13.82 7.31
N LYS A 74 4.32 14.54 6.31
CA LYS A 74 3.64 14.70 5.02
C LYS A 74 3.64 13.40 4.21
N PHE A 75 4.73 12.64 4.23
CA PHE A 75 4.78 11.33 3.59
C PHE A 75 3.82 10.36 4.25
N GLU A 76 3.84 10.27 5.57
CA GLU A 76 2.96 9.39 6.35
C GLU A 76 1.49 9.67 6.04
N LYS A 77 1.11 10.96 6.03
CA LYS A 77 -0.26 11.37 5.66
C LYS A 77 -0.63 10.94 4.25
N ARG A 78 0.27 11.08 3.27
CA ARG A 78 0.00 10.69 1.88
C ARG A 78 -0.11 9.17 1.73
N PHE A 79 0.67 8.39 2.47
CA PHE A 79 0.55 6.94 2.49
C PHE A 79 -0.78 6.51 3.09
N ALA A 80 -1.16 7.06 4.25
CA ALA A 80 -2.46 6.78 4.86
C ALA A 80 -3.65 7.13 3.94
N GLU A 81 -3.58 8.25 3.23
CA GLU A 81 -4.60 8.64 2.23
C GLU A 81 -4.65 7.67 1.04
N GLN A 82 -3.50 7.17 0.58
CA GLN A 82 -3.43 6.19 -0.50
C GLN A 82 -3.98 4.82 -0.08
N ASP A 83 -3.63 4.35 1.13
CA ASP A 83 -4.13 3.09 1.67
C ASP A 83 -5.65 3.13 1.83
N ALA A 84 -6.19 4.20 2.43
CA ALA A 84 -7.64 4.37 2.54
C ALA A 84 -8.35 4.39 1.18
N LYS A 85 -7.72 5.00 0.16
CA LYS A 85 -8.26 5.01 -1.20
C LYS A 85 -8.22 3.62 -1.86
N LEU A 86 -7.16 2.86 -1.63
CA LEU A 86 -7.05 1.48 -2.13
C LEU A 86 -8.09 0.58 -1.48
N GLU A 87 -8.22 0.65 -0.16
CA GLU A 87 -9.19 -0.12 0.60
C GLU A 87 -10.63 0.16 0.14
N LYS A 88 -10.98 1.43 -0.06
CA LYS A 88 -12.27 1.81 -0.65
C LYS A 88 -12.49 1.18 -2.03
N ARG A 89 -11.48 1.19 -2.91
CA ARG A 89 -11.60 0.60 -4.25
C ARG A 89 -11.76 -0.92 -4.20
N PHE A 90 -11.08 -1.60 -3.28
CA PHE A 90 -11.25 -3.03 -3.08
C PHE A 90 -12.67 -3.34 -2.58
N ALA A 91 -13.16 -2.63 -1.57
CA ALA A 91 -14.53 -2.80 -1.08
C ALA A 91 -15.58 -2.57 -2.18
N GLU A 92 -15.40 -1.56 -3.03
CA GLU A 92 -16.27 -1.32 -4.19
C GLU A 92 -16.22 -2.46 -5.23
N GLN A 93 -15.04 -3.04 -5.45
CA GLN A 93 -14.90 -4.20 -6.35
C GLN A 93 -15.56 -5.45 -5.77
N ASP A 94 -15.36 -5.74 -4.49
CA ASP A 94 -15.96 -6.88 -3.81
C ASP A 94 -17.47 -6.80 -3.86
N ALA A 95 -18.06 -5.65 -3.52
CA ALA A 95 -19.51 -5.45 -3.64
C ALA A 95 -20.03 -5.65 -5.07
N LYS A 96 -19.24 -5.25 -6.09
CA LYS A 96 -19.60 -5.46 -7.49
C LYS A 96 -19.53 -6.94 -7.88
N PHE A 97 -18.53 -7.67 -7.39
CA PHE A 97 -18.43 -9.12 -7.61
C PHE A 97 -19.58 -9.85 -6.95
N GLU A 98 -19.86 -9.55 -5.68
CA GLU A 98 -20.94 -10.15 -4.91
C GLU A 98 -22.30 -9.95 -5.60
N LYS A 99 -22.57 -8.73 -6.08
CA LYS A 99 -23.77 -8.44 -6.89
C LYS A 99 -23.83 -9.29 -8.16
N ARG A 100 -22.72 -9.43 -8.90
CA ARG A 100 -22.69 -10.23 -10.14
C ARG A 100 -22.89 -11.72 -9.87
N PHE A 101 -22.36 -12.24 -8.76
CA PHE A 101 -22.59 -13.61 -8.35
C PHE A 101 -24.07 -13.83 -7.98
N ALA A 102 -24.66 -12.94 -7.17
CA ALA A 102 -26.08 -13.02 -6.84
C ALA A 102 -27.00 -12.96 -8.09
N GLU A 103 -26.66 -12.12 -9.07
CA GLU A 103 -27.37 -12.07 -10.35
C GLU A 103 -27.22 -13.36 -11.17
N GLN A 104 -26.04 -13.98 -11.16
CA GLN A 104 -25.81 -15.26 -11.82
C GLN A 104 -26.57 -16.39 -11.13
N ASP A 105 -26.54 -16.46 -9.80
CA ASP A 105 -27.25 -17.46 -9.01
C ASP A 105 -28.76 -17.37 -9.27
N ALA A 106 -29.33 -16.16 -9.25
CA ALA A 106 -30.74 -15.96 -9.59
C ALA A 106 -31.08 -16.39 -11.03
N LYS A 107 -30.13 -16.26 -11.97
CA LYS A 107 -30.32 -16.71 -13.36
C LYS A 107 -30.23 -18.24 -13.47
N PHE A 108 -29.34 -18.87 -12.71
CA PHE A 108 -29.25 -20.32 -12.63
C PHE A 108 -30.51 -20.92 -12.01
N GLU A 109 -30.98 -20.34 -10.91
CA GLU A 109 -32.22 -20.75 -10.23
C GLU A 109 -33.41 -20.70 -11.19
N LYS A 110 -33.59 -19.60 -11.92
CA LYS A 110 -34.64 -19.48 -12.94
C LYS A 110 -34.55 -20.53 -14.03
N ARG A 111 -33.34 -20.88 -14.46
CA ARG A 111 -33.13 -21.91 -15.49
C ARG A 111 -33.44 -23.30 -14.94
N PHE A 112 -33.09 -23.56 -13.68
CA PHE A 112 -33.37 -24.81 -13.01
C PHE A 112 -34.87 -25.01 -12.84
N ASN A 113 -35.58 -24.01 -12.32
CA ASN A 113 -37.04 -24.05 -12.18
C ASN A 113 -37.74 -24.25 -13.53
N ALA A 114 -37.28 -23.53 -14.58
CA ALA A 114 -37.82 -23.74 -15.92
C ALA A 114 -37.53 -25.13 -16.50
N LEU A 115 -36.46 -25.81 -16.05
CA LEU A 115 -36.19 -27.19 -16.43
C LEU A 115 -37.11 -28.14 -15.67
N GLU A 116 -37.31 -27.91 -14.38
CA GLU A 116 -38.21 -28.68 -13.52
C GLU A 116 -39.65 -28.64 -14.03
N ASP A 117 -40.14 -27.44 -14.40
CA ASP A 117 -41.45 -27.24 -15.03
C ASP A 117 -41.61 -28.02 -16.35
N ARG A 118 -40.52 -28.23 -17.10
CA ARG A 118 -40.52 -28.99 -18.35
C ARG A 118 -40.45 -30.50 -18.13
N ILE A 119 -39.86 -30.94 -17.02
CA ILE A 119 -39.72 -32.36 -16.67
C ILE A 119 -41.02 -32.90 -16.05
N ALA A 120 -41.70 -32.12 -15.19
CA ALA A 120 -42.95 -32.52 -14.55
C ALA A 120 -44.01 -33.14 -15.49
N PRO A 121 -44.35 -32.55 -16.65
CA PRO A 121 -45.31 -33.16 -17.57
C PRO A 121 -44.78 -34.44 -18.25
N LEU A 122 -43.46 -34.59 -18.41
CA LEU A 122 -42.87 -35.82 -18.96
C LEU A 122 -43.02 -36.98 -17.98
N GLU A 123 -42.85 -36.74 -16.68
CA GLU A 123 -43.09 -37.77 -15.66
C GLU A 123 -44.53 -38.25 -15.67
N LEU A 124 -45.49 -37.32 -15.78
CA LEU A 124 -46.92 -37.64 -15.91
C LEU A 124 -47.23 -38.40 -17.22
N ALA A 125 -46.61 -37.99 -18.34
CA ALA A 125 -46.77 -38.68 -19.62
C ALA A 125 -46.24 -40.12 -19.54
N ILE A 126 -45.08 -40.34 -18.92
CA ILE A 126 -44.53 -41.68 -18.71
C ILE A 126 -45.46 -42.53 -17.84
N GLN A 127 -46.00 -41.99 -16.76
CA GLN A 127 -46.95 -42.71 -15.89
C GLN A 127 -48.22 -43.12 -16.65
N SER A 128 -48.79 -42.22 -17.46
CA SER A 128 -50.00 -42.52 -18.23
C SER A 128 -49.76 -43.56 -19.33
N ILE A 129 -48.60 -43.52 -19.98
CA ILE A 129 -48.17 -44.56 -20.93
C ILE A 129 -48.03 -45.90 -20.21
N GLN A 130 -47.36 -45.95 -19.05
CA GLN A 130 -47.22 -47.18 -18.26
C GLN A 130 -48.56 -47.75 -17.82
N ALA A 131 -49.50 -46.90 -17.38
CA ALA A 131 -50.85 -47.32 -17.00
C ALA A 131 -51.59 -47.93 -18.20
N THR A 132 -51.52 -47.29 -19.36
CA THR A 132 -52.15 -47.76 -20.61
C THR A 132 -51.54 -49.11 -21.06
N LEU A 133 -50.23 -49.26 -21.01
CA LEU A 133 -49.53 -50.51 -21.35
C LEU A 133 -49.90 -51.65 -20.39
N ARG A 134 -50.00 -51.37 -19.07
CA ARG A 134 -50.47 -52.37 -18.09
C ARG A 134 -51.90 -52.81 -18.36
N PHE A 135 -52.77 -51.87 -18.73
CA PHE A 135 -54.14 -52.19 -19.10
C PHE A 135 -54.21 -53.03 -20.39
N GLN A 136 -53.48 -52.66 -21.44
CA GLN A 136 -53.46 -53.42 -22.69
C GLN A 136 -52.83 -54.81 -22.54
N SER A 137 -51.74 -54.93 -21.78
CA SER A 137 -51.16 -56.24 -21.48
C SER A 137 -52.10 -57.13 -20.67
N GLY A 138 -52.84 -56.56 -19.70
CA GLY A 138 -53.89 -57.27 -18.97
C GLY A 138 -55.03 -57.75 -19.88
N LEU A 139 -55.52 -56.89 -20.77
CA LEU A 139 -56.55 -57.27 -21.76
C LEU A 139 -56.08 -58.37 -22.70
N LEU A 140 -54.84 -58.29 -23.21
CA LEU A 140 -54.27 -59.33 -24.06
C LEU A 140 -54.16 -60.67 -23.32
N LEU A 141 -53.76 -60.67 -22.05
CA LEU A 141 -53.74 -61.90 -21.25
C LEU A 141 -55.13 -62.52 -21.11
N ILE A 142 -56.16 -61.71 -20.87
CA ILE A 142 -57.55 -62.19 -20.79
C ILE A 142 -58.02 -62.77 -22.13
N LEU A 143 -57.73 -62.09 -23.24
CA LEU A 143 -58.09 -62.55 -24.59
C LEU A 143 -57.39 -63.89 -24.91
N VAL A 144 -56.07 -63.97 -24.66
CA VAL A 144 -55.29 -65.20 -24.87
C VAL A 144 -55.81 -66.33 -23.98
N ALA A 145 -56.11 -66.07 -22.71
CA ALA A 145 -56.71 -67.07 -21.82
C ALA A 145 -58.07 -67.54 -22.35
N GLY A 146 -58.94 -66.61 -22.77
CA GLY A 146 -60.25 -66.94 -23.35
C GLY A 146 -60.16 -67.77 -24.63
N LEU A 147 -59.16 -67.53 -25.49
CA LEU A 147 -58.94 -68.31 -26.71
C LEU A 147 -58.38 -69.72 -26.41
N LEU A 148 -57.56 -69.87 -25.37
CA LEU A 148 -56.95 -71.15 -25.00
C LEU A 148 -57.87 -72.05 -24.16
N VAL A 149 -58.89 -71.50 -23.48
CA VAL A 149 -59.82 -72.29 -22.64
C VAL A 149 -60.59 -73.36 -23.44
N PRO A 150 -61.26 -73.07 -24.58
CA PRO A 150 -62.00 -74.07 -25.34
C PRO A 150 -61.16 -75.27 -25.85
N PRO A 151 -60.00 -75.08 -26.50
CA PRO A 151 -59.18 -76.21 -26.96
C PRO A 151 -58.59 -77.01 -25.80
N VAL A 152 -58.21 -76.37 -24.69
CA VAL A 152 -57.71 -77.07 -23.49
C VAL A 152 -58.81 -77.91 -22.84
N LEU A 153 -60.02 -77.39 -22.69
CA LEU A 153 -61.16 -78.15 -22.16
C LEU A 153 -61.53 -79.33 -23.07
N ASN A 154 -61.53 -79.13 -24.39
CA ASN A 154 -61.78 -80.21 -25.34
C ASN A 154 -60.69 -81.29 -25.28
N LEU A 155 -59.42 -80.92 -25.09
CA LEU A 155 -58.32 -81.88 -24.94
C LEU A 155 -58.44 -82.68 -23.63
N ILE A 156 -58.77 -82.03 -22.51
CA ILE A 156 -58.99 -82.68 -21.22
C ILE A 156 -60.17 -83.66 -21.30
N ASN A 157 -61.27 -83.25 -21.93
CA ASN A 157 -62.44 -84.11 -22.14
C ASN A 157 -62.19 -85.25 -23.13
N SER A 158 -61.18 -85.15 -24.00
CA SER A 158 -60.79 -86.22 -24.93
C SER A 158 -59.80 -87.22 -24.32
N ILE A 159 -59.17 -86.89 -23.19
CA ILE A 159 -58.18 -87.73 -22.50
C ILE A 159 -58.82 -88.48 -21.32
N ASN A 160 -59.94 -87.99 -20.78
CA ASN A 160 -60.83 -88.71 -19.85
C ASN A 160 -61.83 -89.60 -20.60
#